data_AF-A0A552FMV4-F1
#
_entry.id   AF-A0A552FMV4-F1
#
_cell.length_a   1.000
_cell.length_b   1.000
_cell.length_c   1.000
_cell.angle_alpha   90.00
_cell.angle_beta   90.00
_cell.angle_gamma   90.00
#
_symmetry.space_group_name_H-M   'P 1'
#
loop_
_entity.id
_entity.type
_entity.pdbx_description
1 polymer ?
#
loop_
_entity_poly.entity_id
_entity_poly.type
_entity_poly.pdbx_seq_one_letter_code
_entity_poly.pdbx_strand_id
1 'polypeptide(L)'
;MSQKQVQSNLAAATSILAGLVLNRETIKKILRSDIMREKEEGKEEGKEEKARQIALKMLSAGFPVPEIARFTDLSPDAIEELQRQQHN
;
A
#
# COMPACT_ATOMS: atom_id res chain seq x y z
N MET A 1 27.01 -43.70 -23.21
CA MET A 1 26.86 -42.23 -23.21
C MET A 1 28.24 -41.59 -23.18
N SER A 2 28.52 -40.60 -24.03
CA SER A 2 29.83 -39.93 -24.07
C SER A 2 29.95 -38.87 -22.95
N GLN A 3 31.14 -38.72 -22.36
CA GLN A 3 31.43 -37.72 -21.31
C GLN A 3 31.05 -36.29 -21.72
N LYS A 4 31.23 -35.95 -23.00
CA LYS A 4 30.87 -34.65 -23.58
C LYS A 4 29.36 -34.39 -23.51
N GLN A 5 28.56 -35.44 -23.65
CA GLN A 5 27.10 -35.37 -23.62
C GLN A 5 26.58 -35.22 -22.18
N VAL A 6 27.24 -35.88 -21.23
CA VAL A 6 26.97 -35.71 -19.79
C VAL A 6 27.30 -34.28 -19.33
N GLN A 7 28.46 -33.75 -19.74
CA GLN A 7 28.85 -32.36 -19.42
C GLN A 7 27.89 -31.33 -20.03
N SER A 8 27.50 -31.52 -21.29
CA SER A 8 26.54 -30.64 -21.97
C SER A 8 25.18 -30.61 -21.25
N ASN A 9 24.66 -31.78 -20.87
CA ASN A 9 23.38 -31.86 -20.17
C ASN A 9 23.45 -31.23 -18.77
N LEU A 10 24.56 -31.44 -18.05
CA LEU A 10 24.77 -30.83 -16.73
C LEU A 10 24.86 -29.31 -16.81
N ALA A 11 25.59 -28.77 -17.78
CA ALA A 11 25.71 -27.33 -18.00
C ALA A 11 24.35 -26.70 -18.37
N ALA A 12 23.58 -27.36 -19.23
CA ALA A 12 22.24 -26.93 -19.60
C ALA A 12 21.30 -26.93 -18.39
N ALA A 13 21.26 -28.03 -17.62
CA ALA A 13 20.44 -28.13 -16.42
C ALA A 13 20.82 -27.08 -15.35
N THR A 14 22.12 -26.82 -15.17
CA THR A 14 22.62 -25.81 -14.23
C THR A 14 22.18 -24.41 -14.66
N SER A 15 22.28 -24.10 -15.95
CA SER A 15 21.86 -22.79 -16.49
C SER A 15 20.36 -22.57 -16.34
N ILE A 16 19.54 -23.60 -16.63
CA ILE A 16 18.08 -23.54 -16.43
C ILE A 16 17.76 -23.34 -14.96
N LEU A 17 18.37 -24.13 -14.06
CA LEU A 17 18.13 -24.02 -12.62
C LEU A 17 18.54 -22.65 -12.08
N ALA A 18 19.69 -22.12 -12.50
CA ALA A 18 20.14 -20.78 -12.12
C ALA A 18 19.15 -19.71 -12.57
N GLY A 19 18.63 -19.80 -13.80
CA GLY A 19 17.58 -18.90 -14.30
C GLY A 19 16.29 -18.97 -13.50
N LEU A 20 15.81 -20.17 -13.15
CA LEU A 20 14.61 -20.37 -12.34
C LEU A 20 14.77 -19.82 -10.92
N VAL A 21 15.92 -20.05 -10.29
CA VAL A 21 16.23 -19.52 -8.95
C VAL A 21 16.30 -18.00 -8.98
N LEU A 22 17.01 -17.42 -9.96
CA LEU A 22 17.11 -15.97 -10.11
C LEU A 22 15.72 -15.33 -10.34
N ASN A 23 14.90 -15.92 -11.21
CA ASN A 23 13.54 -15.42 -11.46
C ASN A 23 12.69 -15.45 -10.18
N ARG A 24 12.77 -16.54 -9.39
CA ARG A 24 12.08 -16.63 -8.10
C ARG A 24 12.51 -15.50 -7.14
N GLU A 25 13.78 -15.14 -7.10
CA GLU A 25 14.25 -14.02 -6.28
C GLU A 25 13.73 -12.67 -6.77
N THR A 26 13.74 -12.45 -8.08
CA THR A 26 13.16 -11.24 -8.70
C THR A 26 11.67 -11.11 -8.41
N ILE A 27 10.89 -12.18 -8.62
CA ILE A 27 9.45 -12.23 -8.30
C ILE A 27 9.20 -11.90 -6.83
N LYS A 28 9.98 -12.47 -5.90
CA LYS A 28 9.86 -12.16 -4.47
C LYS A 28 10.12 -10.70 -4.14
N LYS A 29 11.11 -10.08 -4.79
CA LYS A 29 11.43 -8.65 -4.56
C LYS A 29 10.31 -7.75 -5.05
N ILE A 30 9.77 -8.03 -6.24
CA ILE A 30 8.62 -7.30 -6.81
C ILE A 30 7.42 -7.43 -5.87
N LEU A 31 7.01 -8.66 -5.53
CA LEU A 31 5.85 -8.89 -4.67
C LEU A 31 6.00 -8.24 -3.29
N ARG A 32 7.19 -8.29 -2.67
CA ARG A 32 7.44 -7.58 -1.40
C ARG A 32 7.31 -6.07 -1.54
N SER A 33 7.78 -5.50 -2.65
CA SER A 33 7.69 -4.06 -2.89
C SER A 33 6.25 -3.61 -3.10
N ASP A 34 5.44 -4.43 -3.76
CA ASP A 34 4.02 -4.17 -3.98
C ASP A 34 3.24 -4.27 -2.67
N ILE A 35 3.40 -5.36 -1.90
CA ILE A 35 2.76 -5.53 -0.60
C ILE A 35 3.12 -4.40 0.37
N MET A 36 4.36 -3.93 0.36
CA MET A 36 4.78 -2.82 1.22
C MET A 36 4.10 -1.50 0.82
N ARG A 37 3.98 -1.22 -0.49
CA ARG A 37 3.26 -0.06 -1.01
C ARG A 37 1.78 -0.12 -0.66
N GLU A 38 1.11 -1.23 -0.95
CA GLU A 38 -0.32 -1.42 -0.62
C GLU A 38 -0.58 -1.29 0.88
N LYS A 39 0.32 -1.79 1.72
CA LYS A 39 0.22 -1.65 3.19
C LYS A 39 0.40 -0.20 3.65
N GLU A 40 1.28 0.56 2.99
CA GLU A 40 1.52 1.96 3.31
C GLU A 40 0.32 2.81 2.89
N GLU A 41 -0.18 2.62 1.66
CA GLU A 41 -1.41 3.23 1.15
C GLU A 41 -2.61 2.92 2.05
N GLY A 42 -2.85 1.64 2.36
CA GLY A 42 -3.97 1.26 3.26
C GLY A 42 -3.83 1.81 4.68
N LYS A 43 -2.61 2.06 5.16
CA LYS A 43 -2.37 2.70 6.46
C LYS A 43 -2.64 4.20 6.42
N GLU A 44 -2.31 4.86 5.32
CA GLU A 44 -2.63 6.28 5.10
C GLU A 44 -4.13 6.48 4.93
N GLU A 45 -4.77 5.71 4.05
CA GLU A 45 -6.23 5.72 3.86
C GLU A 45 -6.96 5.45 5.18
N GLY A 46 -6.51 4.47 5.97
CA GLY A 46 -7.12 4.15 7.27
C GLY A 46 -6.96 5.26 8.31
N LYS A 47 -5.86 6.03 8.28
CA LYS A 47 -5.69 7.21 9.13
C LYS A 47 -6.59 8.35 8.71
N GLU A 48 -6.65 8.62 7.41
CA GLU A 48 -7.48 9.68 6.85
C GLU A 48 -8.96 9.40 7.09
N GLU A 49 -9.42 8.18 6.85
CA GLU A 49 -10.80 7.77 7.09
C GLU A 49 -11.18 7.90 8.58
N LYS A 50 -10.28 7.51 9.49
CA LYS A 50 -10.50 7.69 10.93
C LYS A 50 -10.58 9.18 11.30
N ALA A 51 -9.73 10.02 10.72
CA ALA A 51 -9.76 11.46 10.95
C ALA A 51 -11.08 12.08 10.46
N ARG A 52 -11.56 11.68 9.27
CA ARG A 52 -12.86 12.09 8.72
C ARG A 52 -14.02 11.67 9.62
N GLN A 53 -14.03 10.43 10.11
CA GLN A 53 -15.07 9.96 11.03
C GLN A 53 -15.08 10.72 12.36
N ILE A 54 -13.91 11.08 12.89
CA ILE A 54 -13.81 11.91 14.10
C ILE A 54 -14.35 13.32 13.81
N ALA A 55 -13.96 13.92 12.69
CA ALA A 55 -14.46 15.23 12.28
C ALA A 55 -15.98 15.25 12.11
N LEU A 56 -16.57 14.22 11.50
CA LEU A 56 -18.03 14.08 11.37
C LEU A 56 -18.73 14.03 12.73
N LYS A 57 -18.18 13.26 13.69
CA LYS A 57 -18.72 13.20 15.06
C LYS A 57 -18.62 14.55 15.77
N MET A 58 -17.53 15.29 15.57
CA MET A 58 -17.35 16.63 16.15
C MET A 58 -18.28 17.66 15.50
N LEU A 59 -18.46 17.61 14.18
CA LEU A 59 -19.44 18.44 13.46
C LEU A 59 -20.86 18.17 13.98
N SER A 60 -21.24 16.90 14.13
CA SER A 60 -22.52 16.49 14.70
C SER A 60 -22.71 16.93 16.16
N ALA A 61 -21.62 17.05 16.92
CA ALA A 61 -21.61 17.57 18.29
C ALA A 61 -21.58 19.11 18.37
N GLY A 62 -21.54 19.80 17.23
CA GLY A 62 -21.61 21.27 17.15
C GLY A 62 -20.27 22.00 17.32
N PHE A 63 -19.13 21.30 17.19
CA PHE A 63 -17.82 21.95 17.23
C PHE A 63 -17.57 22.82 16.00
N PRO A 64 -16.88 23.96 16.14
CA PRO A 64 -16.57 24.84 15.01
C PRO A 64 -15.42 24.27 14.15
N VAL A 65 -15.50 24.48 12.83
CA VAL A 65 -14.53 23.97 11.83
C VAL A 65 -13.05 24.21 12.20
N PRO A 66 -12.64 25.42 12.67
CA PRO A 66 -11.25 25.66 13.05
C PRO A 66 -10.78 24.82 14.24
N GLU A 67 -11.68 24.45 15.15
CA GLU A 67 -11.35 23.61 16.30
C GLU A 67 -11.18 22.14 15.89
N ILE A 68 -12.05 21.66 14.99
CA ILE A 68 -11.96 20.32 14.43
C ILE A 68 -10.63 20.14 13.68
N ALA A 69 -10.26 21.11 12.83
CA ALA A 69 -8.99 21.09 12.08
C ALA A 69 -7.75 20.93 12.98
N ARG A 70 -7.79 21.50 14.19
CA ARG A 70 -6.68 21.40 15.17
C ARG A 70 -6.55 20.02 15.81
N PHE A 71 -7.62 19.23 15.84
CA PHE A 71 -7.64 17.92 16.51
C PHE A 71 -7.59 16.73 15.54
N THR A 72 -7.98 16.91 14.28
CA THR A 72 -8.06 15.84 13.29
C THR A 72 -6.98 15.90 12.22
N ASP A 73 -6.13 16.94 12.26
CA ASP A 73 -5.12 17.24 11.23
C ASP A 73 -5.70 17.39 9.80
N LEU A 74 -7.02 17.58 9.69
CA LEU A 74 -7.70 17.83 8.42
C LEU A 74 -7.63 19.31 8.06
N SER A 75 -7.61 19.61 6.76
CA SER A 75 -7.76 20.98 6.30
C SER A 75 -9.17 21.50 6.60
N PRO A 76 -9.33 22.82 6.85
CA PRO A 76 -10.64 23.44 6.97
C PRO A 76 -11.55 23.14 5.77
N ASP A 77 -10.99 23.17 4.55
CA ASP A 77 -11.72 22.88 3.30
C ASP A 77 -12.31 21.46 3.28
N ALA A 78 -11.55 20.46 3.75
CA ALA A 78 -12.01 19.08 3.81
C ALA A 78 -13.15 18.90 4.83
N ILE A 79 -13.09 19.63 5.95
CA ILE A 79 -14.15 19.60 6.97
C ILE A 79 -15.41 20.30 6.46
N GLU A 80 -15.29 21.42 5.73
CA GLU A 80 -16.43 22.07 5.10
C GLU A 80 -17.10 21.18 4.05
N GLU A 81 -16.32 20.43 3.28
CA GLU A 81 -16.86 19.49 2.32
C GLU A 81 -17.66 18.36 3.01
N LEU A 82 -17.13 17.81 4.11
CA LEU A 82 -17.85 16.85 4.95
C LEU A 82 -19.15 17.44 5.51
N GLN A 83 -19.13 18.70 5.92
CA GLN A 83 -20.32 19.40 6.42
C GLN A 83 -21.38 19.58 5.32
N ARG A 84 -20.96 19.91 4.09
CA ARG A 84 -21.85 20.02 2.92
C ARG A 84 -22.47 18.68 2.55
N GLN A 85 -21.69 17.60 2.56
CA GLN A 85 -22.18 16.24 2.27
C GLN A 85 -23.17 15.73 3.32
N GLN A 86 -23.08 16.17 4.58
CA GLN A 86 -24.07 15.83 5.61
C GLN A 86 -25.43 16.53 5.45
N HIS A 87 -25.46 17.70 4.81
CA HIS A 87 -26.67 18.53 4.67
C HIS A 87 -27.36 18.37 3.31
N ASN A 88 -26.87 17.48 2.45
CA ASN A 88 -27.39 17.19 1.13
C ASN A 88 -28.05 15.80 1.11
#